data_AF-A0A7W6JX57-F1
#
_entry.id   AF-A0A7W6JX57-F1
#
_cell.length_a   1.000
_cell.length_b   1.000
_cell.length_c   1.000
_cell.angle_alpha   90.00
_cell.angle_beta   90.00
_cell.angle_gamma   90.00
#
_symmetry.space_group_name_H-M   'P 1'
#
loop_
_entity.id
_entity.type
_entity.pdbx_description
1 polymer ?
#
loop_
_entity_poly.entity_id
_entity_poly.type
_entity_poly.pdbx_seq_one_letter_code
_entity_poly.pdbx_strand_id
1 'polypeptide(L)'
;MSSLAVQPPPIRRVAAPTREWLLTFAGLGLSAAILLAVLAQLGGIDPAQFRAAPTNIWFWLCFALVYANGPLAEWIILRRLWGLRVDALPALFRKQVANEIVFGYSGEAQFYLWARRRQQLKGSVFGTLRDVAVLSALAGNLATLVMMAINAPLLYSVAGGTLLNSFAASIAVIILSSLAILLLRRTAALLTLSRRDLAVTFALHSLRIVLGLILTALLWKLLLPGLSWTMLVAVATLRMMVHRLPLVPARDALLAPLTLALLGPASGLAAATMLVAALTLVTHIAVGALTSIASFLPSGRAAS
;
A
#
# COMPACT_ATOMS: atom_id res chain seq x y z
N MET A 1 12.00 -43.10 -52.93
CA MET A 1 12.68 -43.13 -51.61
C MET A 1 12.51 -41.77 -50.97
N SER A 2 11.43 -41.58 -50.22
CA SER A 2 11.10 -40.30 -49.57
C SER A 2 11.22 -40.49 -48.06
N SER A 3 12.23 -39.85 -47.48
CA SER A 3 12.54 -39.90 -46.05
C SER A 3 11.42 -39.25 -45.23
N LEU A 4 10.75 -40.03 -44.39
CA LEU A 4 9.81 -39.55 -43.38
C LEU A 4 10.61 -38.94 -42.23
N ALA A 5 10.73 -37.62 -42.20
CA ALA A 5 11.27 -36.90 -41.06
C ALA A 5 10.29 -37.00 -39.87
N VAL A 6 10.63 -37.85 -38.90
CA VAL A 6 9.94 -37.95 -37.61
C VAL A 6 10.19 -36.64 -36.85
N GLN A 7 9.14 -35.81 -36.70
CA GLN A 7 9.20 -34.66 -35.81
C GLN A 7 9.25 -35.14 -34.35
N PRO A 8 10.19 -34.68 -33.52
CA PRO A 8 10.22 -35.04 -32.11
C PRO A 8 9.01 -34.43 -31.39
N PRO A 9 8.45 -35.13 -30.39
CA PRO A 9 7.29 -34.64 -29.65
C PRO A 9 7.62 -33.35 -28.88
N PRO A 10 6.64 -32.46 -28.66
CA PRO A 10 6.87 -31.23 -27.92
C PRO A 10 7.28 -31.53 -26.47
N ILE A 11 8.45 -31.01 -26.07
CA ILE A 11 8.96 -31.11 -24.71
C ILE A 11 8.02 -30.34 -23.78
N ARG A 12 7.14 -31.05 -23.07
CA ARG A 12 6.44 -30.49 -21.89
C ARG A 12 7.50 -30.17 -20.84
N ARG A 13 7.75 -28.87 -20.60
CA ARG A 13 8.53 -28.43 -19.43
C ARG A 13 7.77 -28.79 -18.15
N VAL A 14 8.08 -29.95 -17.58
CA VAL A 14 7.66 -30.31 -16.22
C VAL A 14 8.41 -29.36 -15.28
N ALA A 15 7.70 -28.45 -14.62
CA ALA A 15 8.30 -27.63 -13.58
C ALA A 15 8.79 -28.57 -12.45
N ALA A 16 10.04 -28.40 -12.01
CA ALA A 16 10.63 -29.28 -11.00
C ALA A 16 9.79 -29.25 -9.70
N PRO A 17 9.37 -30.41 -9.16
CA PRO A 17 8.42 -30.51 -8.03
C PRO A 17 8.90 -29.83 -6.74
N THR A 18 10.22 -29.72 -6.56
CA THR A 18 10.86 -29.00 -5.44
C THR A 18 10.56 -27.50 -5.45
N ARG A 19 10.44 -26.87 -6.62
CA ARG A 19 10.18 -25.43 -6.74
C ARG A 19 8.75 -25.08 -6.36
N GLU A 20 7.78 -25.94 -6.66
CA GLU A 20 6.38 -25.72 -6.31
C GLU A 20 6.13 -25.92 -4.81
N TRP A 21 6.81 -26.89 -4.20
CA TRP A 21 6.81 -27.09 -2.75
C TRP A 21 7.40 -25.90 -1.99
N LEU A 22 8.55 -25.38 -2.42
CA LEU A 22 9.15 -24.18 -1.82
C LEU A 22 8.25 -22.95 -1.92
N LEU A 23 7.57 -22.75 -3.05
CA LEU A 23 6.64 -21.62 -3.23
C LEU A 23 5.36 -21.76 -2.39
N THR A 24 4.90 -22.98 -2.19
CA THR A 24 3.73 -23.27 -1.33
C THR A 24 4.08 -23.03 0.14
N PHE A 25 5.23 -23.52 0.60
CA PHE A 25 5.73 -23.24 1.94
C PHE A 25 6.05 -21.78 2.17
N ALA A 26 6.60 -21.08 1.18
CA ALA A 26 6.81 -19.63 1.27
C ALA A 26 5.47 -18.88 1.41
N GLY A 27 4.44 -19.28 0.67
CA GLY A 27 3.10 -18.71 0.78
C GLY A 27 2.43 -18.98 2.13
N LEU A 28 2.57 -20.20 2.67
CA LEU A 28 2.07 -20.58 3.99
C LEU A 28 2.82 -19.88 5.11
N GLY A 29 4.15 -19.87 5.07
CA GLY A 29 5.02 -19.21 6.03
C GLY A 29 4.76 -17.70 6.09
N LEU A 30 4.57 -17.06 4.92
CA LEU A 30 4.22 -15.65 4.87
C LEU A 30 2.82 -15.36 5.45
N SER A 31 1.86 -16.25 5.19
CA SER A 31 0.51 -16.14 5.77
C SER A 31 0.53 -16.32 7.30
N ALA A 32 1.35 -17.26 7.79
CA ALA A 32 1.58 -17.46 9.23
C ALA A 32 2.30 -16.26 9.86
N ALA A 33 3.27 -15.66 9.17
CA ALA A 33 3.94 -14.44 9.64
C ALA A 33 2.97 -13.25 9.76
N ILE A 34 2.03 -13.09 8.80
CA ILE A 34 0.95 -12.10 8.90
C ILE A 34 0.10 -12.38 10.13
N LEU A 35 -0.31 -13.64 10.36
CA LEU A 35 -1.12 -14.02 11.51
C LEU A 35 -0.39 -13.74 12.84
N LEU A 36 0.88 -14.10 12.96
CA LEU A 36 1.68 -13.85 14.17
C LEU A 36 1.90 -12.36 14.42
N ALA A 37 2.17 -11.58 13.38
CA ALA A 37 2.30 -10.13 13.49
C ALA A 37 0.97 -9.46 13.89
N VAL A 38 -0.16 -9.97 13.39
CA VAL A 38 -1.51 -9.57 13.83
C VAL A 38 -1.70 -9.87 15.32
N LEU A 39 -1.39 -11.09 15.78
CA LEU A 39 -1.53 -11.49 17.18
C LEU A 39 -0.64 -10.65 18.11
N ALA A 40 0.59 -10.35 17.69
CA ALA A 40 1.50 -9.48 18.45
C ALA A 40 0.97 -8.05 18.57
N GLN A 41 0.35 -7.51 17.51
CA GLN A 41 -0.21 -6.16 17.53
C GLN A 41 -1.50 -6.05 18.35
N LEU A 42 -2.28 -7.14 18.49
CA LEU A 42 -3.47 -7.17 19.36
C LEU A 42 -3.16 -6.87 20.82
N GLY A 43 -1.99 -7.30 21.32
CA GLY A 43 -1.57 -7.06 22.71
C GLY A 43 -1.21 -5.61 23.02
N GLY A 44 -1.01 -4.77 22.00
CA GLY A 44 -0.64 -3.35 22.15
C GLY A 44 -1.80 -2.37 22.04
N ILE A 45 -3.03 -2.85 21.82
CA ILE A 45 -4.20 -1.98 21.65
C ILE A 45 -4.79 -1.67 23.03
N ASP A 46 -4.72 -0.40 23.45
CA ASP A 46 -5.38 0.06 24.67
C ASP A 46 -6.89 0.25 24.41
N PRO A 47 -7.78 -0.51 25.08
CA PRO A 47 -9.23 -0.37 24.92
C PRO A 47 -9.75 1.04 25.20
N ALA A 48 -9.02 1.84 26.01
CA ALA A 48 -9.36 3.22 26.28
C ALA A 48 -9.42 4.08 25.01
N GLN A 49 -8.67 3.72 23.97
CA GLN A 49 -8.61 4.47 22.70
C GLN A 49 -9.96 4.48 21.98
N PHE A 50 -10.81 3.47 22.18
CA PHE A 50 -12.12 3.38 21.52
C PHE A 50 -13.25 4.07 22.27
N ARG A 51 -13.02 4.57 23.50
CA ARG A 51 -14.05 5.28 24.27
C ARG A 51 -14.52 6.56 23.58
N ALA A 52 -13.68 7.13 22.72
CA ALA A 52 -13.98 8.31 21.91
C ALA A 52 -14.33 7.96 20.43
N ALA A 53 -14.74 6.71 20.15
CA ALA A 53 -15.11 6.32 18.79
C ALA A 53 -16.24 7.20 18.24
N PRO A 54 -16.15 7.67 16.98
CA PRO A 54 -17.14 8.61 16.45
C PRO A 54 -18.51 7.92 16.28
N THR A 55 -19.57 8.60 16.68
CA THR A 55 -20.96 8.15 16.49
C THR A 55 -21.51 8.51 15.11
N ASN A 56 -20.85 9.42 14.39
CA ASN A 56 -21.30 9.91 13.09
C ASN A 56 -21.08 8.86 11.98
N ILE A 57 -22.16 8.44 11.31
CA ILE A 57 -22.10 7.46 10.21
C ILE A 57 -21.21 7.91 9.04
N TRP A 58 -21.15 9.21 8.77
CA TRP A 58 -20.33 9.76 7.69
C TRP A 58 -18.84 9.57 7.94
N PHE A 59 -18.42 9.55 9.21
CA PHE A 59 -17.05 9.20 9.57
C PHE A 59 -16.72 7.78 9.14
N TRP A 60 -17.59 6.81 9.46
CA TRP A 60 -17.37 5.40 9.13
C TRP A 60 -17.37 5.14 7.63
N LEU A 61 -18.25 5.80 6.87
CA LEU A 61 -18.25 5.74 5.41
C LEU A 61 -16.96 6.33 4.84
N CYS A 62 -16.53 7.50 5.31
CA CYS A 62 -15.28 8.13 4.88
C CYS A 62 -14.07 7.26 5.24
N PHE A 63 -14.04 6.68 6.44
CA PHE A 63 -12.99 5.78 6.90
C PHE A 63 -12.89 4.54 6.00
N ALA A 64 -14.03 3.92 5.68
CA ALA A 64 -14.08 2.77 4.76
C ALA A 64 -13.52 3.13 3.37
N LEU A 65 -13.86 4.32 2.85
CA LEU A 65 -13.31 4.82 1.58
C LEU A 65 -11.80 5.09 1.66
N VAL A 66 -11.30 5.70 2.74
CA VAL A 66 -9.86 5.89 2.98
C VAL A 66 -9.14 4.54 2.97
N TYR A 67 -9.68 3.55 3.69
CA TYR A 67 -9.09 2.22 3.80
C TYR A 67 -9.11 1.46 2.46
N ALA A 68 -10.21 1.57 1.70
CA ALA A 68 -10.38 0.89 0.42
C ALA A 68 -9.71 1.61 -0.77
N ASN A 69 -9.28 2.88 -0.62
CA ASN A 69 -8.69 3.67 -1.71
C ASN A 69 -7.46 2.98 -2.34
N GLY A 70 -6.58 2.39 -1.53
CA GLY A 70 -5.41 1.65 -1.99
C GLY A 70 -5.79 0.45 -2.88
N PRO A 71 -6.52 -0.55 -2.36
CA PRO A 71 -6.84 -1.78 -3.07
C PRO A 71 -7.77 -1.54 -4.25
N LEU A 72 -8.71 -0.59 -4.16
CA LEU A 72 -9.61 -0.26 -5.27
C LEU A 72 -8.85 0.38 -6.44
N ALA A 73 -7.93 1.30 -6.17
CA ALA A 73 -7.13 1.89 -7.23
C ALA A 73 -6.23 0.86 -7.92
N GLU A 74 -5.59 -0.04 -7.16
CA GLU A 74 -4.83 -1.16 -7.73
C GLU A 74 -5.72 -2.10 -8.54
N TRP A 75 -6.93 -2.40 -8.05
CA TRP A 75 -7.88 -3.20 -8.81
C TRP A 75 -8.27 -2.53 -10.12
N ILE A 76 -8.54 -1.23 -10.15
CA ILE A 76 -8.85 -0.50 -11.39
C ILE A 76 -7.70 -0.62 -12.40
N ILE A 77 -6.46 -0.44 -11.94
CA ILE A 77 -5.24 -0.57 -12.77
C ILE A 77 -5.13 -2.00 -13.32
N LEU A 78 -5.19 -3.02 -12.45
CA LEU A 78 -5.02 -4.42 -12.87
C LEU A 78 -6.22 -4.94 -13.65
N ARG A 79 -7.42 -4.38 -13.44
CA ARG A 79 -8.59 -4.65 -14.29
C ARG A 79 -8.36 -4.17 -15.70
N ARG A 80 -7.74 -3.00 -15.89
CA ARG A 80 -7.36 -2.50 -17.20
C ARG A 80 -6.26 -3.35 -17.84
N LEU A 81 -5.22 -3.69 -17.09
CA LEU A 81 -4.05 -4.40 -17.62
C LEU A 81 -4.31 -5.89 -17.90
N TRP A 82 -5.08 -6.54 -17.02
CA TRP A 82 -5.29 -7.99 -17.07
C TRP A 82 -6.75 -8.43 -17.21
N GLY A 83 -7.73 -7.51 -17.18
CA GLY A 83 -9.14 -7.89 -17.13
C GLY A 83 -9.55 -8.47 -15.77
N LEU A 84 -8.82 -8.12 -14.71
CA LEU A 84 -9.03 -8.63 -13.36
C LEU A 84 -10.46 -8.38 -12.86
N ARG A 85 -11.13 -9.45 -12.45
CA ARG A 85 -12.50 -9.45 -11.92
C ARG A 85 -12.53 -9.03 -10.45
N VAL A 86 -13.72 -8.74 -9.92
CA VAL A 86 -13.91 -8.26 -8.53
C VAL A 86 -13.58 -9.31 -7.46
N ASP A 87 -13.58 -10.60 -7.83
CA ASP A 87 -13.17 -11.72 -6.97
C ASP A 87 -11.68 -11.65 -6.57
N ALA A 88 -10.90 -10.80 -7.22
CA ALA A 88 -9.51 -10.53 -6.89
C ALA A 88 -9.33 -9.51 -5.75
N LEU A 89 -10.36 -8.73 -5.41
CA LEU A 89 -10.28 -7.71 -4.37
C LEU A 89 -9.78 -8.26 -3.01
N PRO A 90 -10.25 -9.42 -2.52
CA PRO A 90 -9.70 -10.01 -1.29
C PRO A 90 -8.18 -10.23 -1.32
N ALA A 91 -7.60 -10.52 -2.50
CA ALA A 91 -6.16 -10.68 -2.63
C ALA A 91 -5.40 -9.35 -2.56
N LEU A 92 -5.98 -8.27 -3.07
CA LEU A 92 -5.42 -6.92 -2.98
C LEU A 92 -5.53 -6.35 -1.56
N PHE A 93 -6.64 -6.60 -0.87
CA PHE A 93 -6.78 -6.28 0.55
C PHE A 93 -5.76 -7.03 1.40
N ARG A 94 -5.56 -8.33 1.17
CA ARG A 94 -4.52 -9.12 1.85
C ARG A 94 -3.12 -8.57 1.57
N LYS A 95 -2.85 -8.17 0.32
CA LYS A 95 -1.59 -7.50 -0.07
C LYS A 95 -1.37 -6.24 0.78
N GLN A 96 -2.38 -5.38 0.93
CA GLN A 96 -2.26 -4.19 1.78
C GLN A 96 -1.96 -4.55 3.23
N VAL A 97 -2.71 -5.50 3.81
CA VAL A 97 -2.51 -5.96 5.19
C VAL A 97 -1.07 -6.46 5.39
N ALA A 98 -0.55 -7.27 4.48
CA ALA A 98 0.82 -7.76 4.56
C ALA A 98 1.86 -6.63 4.50
N ASN A 99 1.67 -5.67 3.58
CA ASN A 99 2.56 -4.52 3.42
C ASN A 99 2.60 -3.61 4.66
N GLU A 100 1.50 -3.48 5.39
CA GLU A 100 1.42 -2.60 6.57
C GLU A 100 1.78 -3.30 7.89
N ILE A 101 1.42 -4.59 8.06
CA ILE A 101 1.62 -5.32 9.31
C ILE A 101 2.96 -6.07 9.37
N VAL A 102 3.37 -6.74 8.29
CA VAL A 102 4.56 -7.62 8.31
C VAL A 102 5.80 -6.88 7.84
N PHE A 103 5.79 -6.49 6.57
CA PHE A 103 6.91 -5.82 5.95
C PHE A 103 6.45 -5.18 4.65
N GLY A 104 6.94 -3.96 4.35
CA GLY A 104 6.48 -3.11 3.24
C GLY A 104 6.46 -3.72 1.84
N TYR A 105 7.12 -4.87 1.63
CA TYR A 105 7.18 -5.57 0.35
C TYR A 105 6.64 -7.00 0.38
N SER A 106 6.22 -7.48 1.56
CA SER A 106 5.73 -8.85 1.73
C SER A 106 4.43 -9.11 0.93
N GLY A 107 3.53 -8.14 0.90
CA GLY A 107 2.29 -8.22 0.15
C GLY A 107 2.48 -8.29 -1.35
N GLU A 108 3.50 -7.63 -1.91
CA GLU A 108 3.82 -7.73 -3.34
C GLU A 108 4.25 -9.15 -3.72
N ALA A 109 5.10 -9.77 -2.90
CA ALA A 109 5.51 -11.16 -3.11
C ALA A 109 4.31 -12.12 -3.02
N GLN A 110 3.45 -11.93 -2.02
CA GLN A 110 2.26 -12.76 -1.83
C GLN A 110 1.27 -12.60 -2.99
N PHE A 111 1.05 -11.37 -3.45
CA PHE A 111 0.17 -11.07 -4.58
C PHE A 111 0.72 -11.64 -5.89
N TYR A 112 2.04 -11.57 -6.11
CA TYR A 112 2.67 -12.22 -7.25
C TYR A 112 2.43 -13.74 -7.27
N LEU A 113 2.60 -14.43 -6.14
CA LEU A 113 2.34 -15.87 -6.03
C LEU A 113 0.86 -16.21 -6.24
N TRP A 114 -0.04 -15.35 -5.81
CA TRP A 114 -1.47 -15.48 -6.05
C TRP A 114 -1.81 -15.28 -7.53
N ALA A 115 -1.29 -14.23 -8.16
CA ALA A 115 -1.55 -13.89 -9.55
C ALA A 115 -1.00 -14.95 -10.50
N ARG A 116 0.21 -15.45 -10.24
CA ARG A 116 0.83 -16.50 -11.06
C ARG A 116 0.04 -17.81 -11.10
N ARG A 117 -0.74 -18.11 -10.05
CA ARG A 117 -1.61 -19.30 -10.00
C ARG A 117 -2.87 -19.16 -10.86
N ARG A 118 -3.26 -17.95 -11.25
CA ARG A 118 -4.38 -17.70 -12.18
C ARG A 118 -3.85 -17.70 -13.63
N GLN A 119 -4.03 -18.83 -14.33
CA GLN A 119 -3.38 -19.14 -15.61
C GLN A 119 -3.79 -18.25 -16.82
N GLN A 120 -4.74 -17.31 -16.66
CA GLN A 120 -5.30 -16.52 -17.77
C GLN A 120 -4.84 -15.05 -17.82
N LEU A 121 -3.84 -14.65 -17.03
CA LEU A 121 -3.35 -13.26 -17.04
C LEU A 121 -2.48 -12.97 -18.28
N LYS A 122 -2.71 -11.83 -18.92
CA LYS A 122 -1.97 -11.40 -20.13
C LYS A 122 -0.56 -10.93 -19.78
N GLY A 123 0.42 -11.35 -20.58
CA GLY A 123 1.81 -10.86 -20.49
C GLY A 123 2.61 -11.41 -19.31
N SER A 124 3.73 -10.76 -19.00
CA SER A 124 4.60 -11.16 -17.88
C SER A 124 4.02 -10.66 -16.55
N VAL A 125 3.51 -11.58 -15.72
CA VAL A 125 2.95 -11.24 -14.39
C VAL A 125 3.96 -10.46 -13.55
N PHE A 126 5.21 -10.91 -13.51
CA PHE A 126 6.27 -10.23 -12.76
C PHE A 126 6.59 -8.84 -13.34
N GLY A 127 6.72 -8.75 -14.67
CA GLY A 127 7.03 -7.48 -15.35
C GLY A 127 5.97 -6.42 -15.10
N THR A 128 4.70 -6.77 -15.27
CA THR A 128 3.57 -5.85 -15.02
C THR A 128 3.51 -5.41 -13.56
N LEU A 129 3.62 -6.32 -12.59
CA LEU A 129 3.58 -5.94 -11.16
C LEU A 129 4.76 -5.06 -10.77
N ARG A 130 5.95 -5.35 -11.27
CA ARG A 130 7.14 -4.51 -11.04
C ARG A 130 6.92 -3.11 -11.61
N ASP A 131 6.42 -3.00 -12.84
CA ASP A 131 6.20 -1.70 -13.49
C ASP A 131 5.15 -0.87 -12.74
N VAL A 132 4.05 -1.49 -12.31
CA VAL A 132 3.01 -0.87 -11.47
C VAL A 132 3.60 -0.40 -10.14
N ALA A 133 4.40 -1.23 -9.47
CA ALA A 133 5.05 -0.86 -8.21
C ALA A 133 6.02 0.32 -8.39
N VAL A 134 6.81 0.33 -9.47
CA VAL A 134 7.72 1.44 -9.81
C VAL A 134 6.94 2.73 -10.05
N LEU A 135 5.85 2.70 -10.81
CA LEU A 135 5.01 3.88 -11.07
C LEU A 135 4.31 4.38 -9.80
N SER A 136 3.85 3.48 -8.93
CA SER A 136 3.27 3.84 -7.62
C SER A 136 4.30 4.54 -6.73
N ALA A 137 5.53 4.01 -6.66
CA ALA A 137 6.63 4.63 -5.92
C ALA A 137 6.98 6.01 -6.48
N LEU A 138 7.10 6.14 -7.81
CA LEU A 138 7.38 7.40 -8.49
C LEU A 138 6.29 8.45 -8.21
N ALA A 139 5.01 8.10 -8.39
CA ALA A 139 3.89 9.00 -8.14
C ALA A 139 3.86 9.46 -6.67
N GLY A 140 4.07 8.53 -5.73
CA GLY A 140 4.12 8.83 -4.31
C GLY A 140 5.28 9.76 -3.93
N ASN A 141 6.47 9.50 -4.46
CA ASN A 141 7.66 10.31 -4.23
C ASN A 141 7.50 11.73 -4.76
N LEU A 142 7.04 11.88 -6.01
CA LEU A 142 6.77 13.18 -6.61
C LEU A 142 5.71 13.96 -5.84
N ALA A 143 4.59 13.33 -5.50
CA ALA A 143 3.53 13.98 -4.74
C ALA A 143 4.01 14.39 -3.33
N THR A 144 4.90 13.61 -2.70
CA THR A 144 5.48 13.98 -1.40
C THR A 144 6.36 15.23 -1.53
N LEU A 145 7.22 15.30 -2.56
CA LEU A 145 8.05 16.49 -2.81
C LEU A 145 7.20 17.72 -3.11
N VAL A 146 6.13 17.58 -3.91
CA VAL A 146 5.19 18.67 -4.19
C VAL A 146 4.53 19.16 -2.91
N MET A 147 4.05 18.26 -2.04
CA MET A 147 3.47 18.64 -0.76
C MET A 147 4.48 19.31 0.17
N MET A 148 5.72 18.82 0.23
CA MET A 148 6.80 19.47 0.98
C MET A 148 7.10 20.88 0.45
N ALA A 149 7.12 21.07 -0.87
CA ALA A 149 7.36 22.38 -1.48
C ALA A 149 6.22 23.36 -1.21
N ILE A 150 4.97 22.92 -1.37
CA ILE A 150 3.77 23.74 -1.07
C ILE A 150 3.76 24.18 0.38
N ASN A 151 4.13 23.27 1.30
CA ASN A 151 4.14 23.53 2.74
C ASN A 151 5.47 24.04 3.25
N ALA A 152 6.42 24.40 2.38
CA ALA A 152 7.75 24.86 2.81
C ALA A 152 7.70 26.04 3.79
N PRO A 153 6.85 27.07 3.62
CA PRO A 153 6.77 28.17 4.59
C PRO A 153 6.26 27.70 5.95
N LEU A 154 5.25 26.82 5.97
CA LEU A 154 4.70 26.26 7.20
C LEU A 154 5.73 25.36 7.88
N LEU A 155 6.36 24.47 7.11
CA LEU A 155 7.45 23.62 7.57
C LEU A 155 8.57 24.47 8.16
N TYR A 156 8.98 25.56 7.50
CA TYR A 156 10.00 26.48 8.01
C TYR A 156 9.57 27.19 9.30
N SER A 157 8.32 27.69 9.36
CA SER A 157 7.80 28.38 10.54
C SER A 157 7.66 27.48 11.78
N VAL A 158 7.32 26.21 11.56
CA VAL A 158 7.24 25.17 12.60
C VAL A 158 8.64 24.59 12.89
N ALA A 159 9.52 24.54 11.88
CA ALA A 159 10.88 24.01 11.95
C ALA A 159 11.92 25.01 12.48
N GLY A 160 11.51 26.01 13.26
CA GLY A 160 12.42 26.69 14.19
C GLY A 160 13.14 25.72 15.13
N GLY A 161 12.68 24.46 15.24
CA GLY A 161 13.42 23.33 15.81
C GLY A 161 14.26 22.54 14.79
N THR A 162 15.52 22.28 15.15
CA THR A 162 16.51 21.47 14.39
C THR A 162 16.00 20.09 13.94
N LEU A 163 15.05 19.51 14.68
CA LEU A 163 14.49 18.19 14.42
C LEU A 163 13.69 18.11 13.11
N LEU A 164 12.81 19.08 12.82
CA LEU A 164 11.95 19.02 11.63
C LEU A 164 12.74 19.28 10.34
N ASN A 165 13.74 20.18 10.39
CA ASN A 165 14.65 20.39 9.27
C ASN A 165 15.46 19.14 8.95
N SER A 166 15.99 18.46 9.98
CA SER A 166 16.74 17.21 9.82
C SER A 166 15.86 16.07 9.28
N PHE A 167 14.61 16.00 9.75
CA PHE A 167 13.63 15.04 9.26
C PHE A 167 13.27 15.29 7.79
N ALA A 168 12.93 16.54 7.44
CA ALA A 168 12.61 16.91 6.06
C ALA A 168 13.78 16.67 5.10
N ALA A 169 15.00 17.04 5.49
CA ALA A 169 16.20 16.79 4.69
C ALA A 169 16.44 15.29 4.49
N SER A 170 16.28 14.48 5.54
CA SER A 170 16.45 13.03 5.46
C SER A 170 15.43 12.38 4.53
N ILE A 171 14.16 12.79 4.62
CA ILE A 171 13.11 12.32 3.70
C ILE A 171 13.40 12.76 2.25
N ALA A 172 13.84 14.02 2.05
CA ALA A 172 14.23 14.50 0.73
C ALA A 172 15.38 13.67 0.14
N VAL A 173 16.41 13.36 0.92
CA VAL A 173 17.54 12.51 0.50
C VAL A 173 17.05 11.10 0.14
N ILE A 174 16.18 10.49 0.94
CA ILE A 174 15.59 9.17 0.65
C ILE A 174 14.81 9.20 -0.67
N ILE A 175 13.97 10.22 -0.88
CA ILE A 175 13.19 10.34 -2.11
C ILE A 175 14.10 10.59 -3.31
N LEU A 176 15.03 11.54 -3.22
CA LEU A 176 15.92 11.92 -4.31
C LEU A 176 16.86 10.78 -4.70
N SER A 177 17.39 10.02 -3.72
CA SER A 177 18.18 8.82 -4.02
C SER A 177 17.34 7.73 -4.68
N SER A 178 16.09 7.52 -4.24
CA SER A 178 15.14 6.60 -4.88
C SER A 178 14.86 7.01 -6.33
N LEU A 179 14.61 8.29 -6.59
CA LEU A 179 14.39 8.83 -7.93
C LEU A 179 15.66 8.74 -8.79
N ALA A 180 16.82 9.06 -8.22
CA ALA A 180 18.11 8.97 -8.91
C ALA A 180 18.36 7.53 -9.37
N ILE A 181 18.13 6.52 -8.52
CA ILE A 181 18.27 5.11 -8.92
C ILE A 181 17.32 4.77 -10.09
N LEU A 182 16.09 5.27 -10.06
CA LEU A 182 15.12 5.05 -11.13
C LEU A 182 15.52 5.74 -12.45
N LEU A 183 16.15 6.91 -12.39
CA LEU A 183 16.62 7.68 -13.55
C LEU A 183 17.96 7.16 -14.11
N LEU A 184 18.89 6.76 -13.23
CA LEU A 184 20.23 6.25 -13.57
C LEU A 184 20.17 4.84 -14.15
N ARG A 185 19.33 3.97 -13.57
CA ARG A 185 18.97 2.73 -14.25
C ARG A 185 18.12 3.15 -15.44
N ARG A 186 18.45 2.74 -16.66
CA ARG A 186 17.59 2.88 -17.86
C ARG A 186 16.29 2.05 -17.71
N THR A 187 15.55 2.22 -16.62
CA THR A 187 14.34 1.50 -16.26
C THR A 187 13.27 1.72 -17.31
N ALA A 188 13.20 2.89 -17.94
CA ALA A 188 12.33 3.14 -19.09
C ALA A 188 12.54 2.15 -20.25
N ALA A 189 13.75 1.60 -20.43
CA ALA A 189 14.05 0.55 -21.40
C ALA A 189 13.76 -0.87 -20.89
N LEU A 190 13.53 -1.02 -19.58
CA LEU A 190 13.20 -2.29 -18.92
C LEU A 190 11.70 -2.43 -18.60
N LEU A 191 10.92 -1.34 -18.60
CA LEU A 191 9.48 -1.36 -18.41
C LEU A 191 8.84 -2.18 -19.53
N THR A 192 7.99 -3.12 -19.13
CA THR A 192 7.28 -4.06 -20.01
C THR A 192 5.96 -3.50 -20.54
N LEU A 193 5.37 -2.53 -19.85
CA LEU A 193 4.11 -1.90 -20.26
C LEU A 193 4.28 -0.95 -21.45
N SER A 194 3.23 -0.84 -22.27
CA SER A 194 3.17 0.13 -23.37
C SER A 194 3.24 1.57 -22.82
N ARG A 195 3.71 2.53 -23.63
CA ARG A 195 3.76 3.96 -23.22
C ARG A 195 2.41 4.48 -22.75
N ARG A 196 1.32 4.05 -23.41
CA ARG A 196 -0.05 4.41 -23.03
C ARG A 196 -0.43 3.81 -21.67
N ASP A 197 -0.10 2.55 -21.43
CA ASP A 197 -0.41 1.89 -20.16
C ASP A 197 0.43 2.45 -19.01
N LEU A 198 1.69 2.83 -19.26
CA LEU A 198 2.53 3.53 -18.28
C LEU A 198 1.91 4.88 -17.89
N ALA A 199 1.55 5.71 -18.86
CA ALA A 199 0.97 7.03 -18.61
C ALA A 199 -0.35 6.93 -17.85
N VAL A 200 -1.24 6.01 -18.25
CA VAL A 200 -2.52 5.83 -17.55
C VAL A 200 -2.32 5.26 -16.15
N THR A 201 -1.44 4.28 -15.98
CA THR A 201 -1.15 3.70 -14.65
C THR A 201 -0.59 4.76 -13.71
N PHE A 202 0.33 5.59 -14.20
CA PHE A 202 0.85 6.72 -13.43
C PHE A 202 -0.25 7.72 -13.06
N ALA A 203 -1.11 8.09 -14.01
CA ALA A 203 -2.25 8.99 -13.76
C ALA A 203 -3.22 8.42 -12.71
N LEU A 204 -3.52 7.12 -12.76
CA LEU A 204 -4.37 6.45 -11.77
C LEU A 204 -3.72 6.43 -10.38
N HIS A 205 -2.41 6.22 -10.28
CA HIS A 205 -1.70 6.34 -9.00
C HIS A 205 -1.70 7.76 -8.45
N SER A 206 -1.50 8.77 -9.32
CA SER A 206 -1.58 10.18 -8.95
C SER A 206 -2.98 10.55 -8.46
N LEU A 207 -4.02 10.12 -9.18
CA LEU A 207 -5.42 10.32 -8.77
C LEU A 207 -5.71 9.64 -7.43
N ARG A 208 -5.24 8.40 -7.23
CA ARG A 208 -5.35 7.69 -5.94
C ARG A 208 -4.74 8.49 -4.79
N ILE A 209 -3.59 9.13 -5.01
CA ILE A 209 -2.93 9.96 -3.99
C ILE A 209 -3.80 11.18 -3.69
N VAL A 210 -4.22 11.94 -4.72
CA VAL A 210 -5.07 13.13 -4.54
C VAL A 210 -6.37 12.77 -3.82
N LEU A 211 -7.05 11.71 -4.25
CA LEU A 211 -8.26 11.22 -3.61
C LEU A 211 -7.99 10.78 -2.17
N GLY A 212 -6.88 10.09 -1.92
CA GLY A 212 -6.46 9.70 -0.58
C GLY A 212 -6.22 10.89 0.33
N LEU A 213 -5.61 11.97 -0.17
CA LEU A 213 -5.41 13.22 0.57
C LEU A 213 -6.74 13.90 0.90
N ILE A 214 -7.65 14.00 -0.08
CA ILE A 214 -8.98 14.61 0.12
C ILE A 214 -9.81 13.81 1.13
N LEU A 215 -9.90 12.49 0.96
CA LEU A 215 -10.65 11.62 1.88
C LEU A 215 -10.05 11.66 3.29
N THR A 216 -8.72 11.70 3.40
CA THR A 216 -8.05 11.84 4.69
C THR A 216 -8.38 13.20 5.32
N ALA A 217 -8.30 14.30 4.58
CA ALA A 217 -8.67 15.62 5.08
C ALA A 217 -10.12 15.69 5.54
N LEU A 218 -11.04 15.07 4.79
CA LEU A 218 -12.45 14.94 5.18
C LEU A 218 -12.61 14.13 6.47
N LEU A 219 -11.89 13.01 6.59
CA LEU A 219 -11.88 12.18 7.79
C LEU A 219 -11.48 13.00 9.03
N TRP A 220 -10.41 13.80 8.94
CA TRP A 220 -9.97 14.68 10.01
C TRP A 220 -10.99 15.77 10.34
N LYS A 221 -11.63 16.37 9.32
CA LYS A 221 -12.70 17.35 9.52
C LYS A 221 -13.93 16.77 10.21
N LEU A 222 -14.25 15.50 9.97
CA LEU A 222 -15.34 14.80 10.65
C LEU A 222 -15.02 14.49 12.12
N LEU A 223 -13.75 14.27 12.46
CA LEU A 223 -13.29 14.09 13.85
C LEU A 223 -13.16 15.40 14.61
N LEU A 224 -12.58 16.41 13.96
CA LEU A 224 -12.20 17.68 14.55
C LEU A 224 -12.66 18.82 13.61
N PRO A 225 -13.94 19.22 13.67
CA PRO A 225 -14.51 20.22 12.75
C PRO A 225 -13.78 21.56 12.74
N GLY A 226 -13.23 21.95 13.90
CA GLY A 226 -12.49 23.20 14.12
C GLY A 226 -11.09 23.25 13.51
N LEU A 227 -10.56 22.16 12.93
CA LEU A 227 -9.21 22.16 12.35
C LEU A 227 -9.10 23.14 11.18
N SER A 228 -8.05 23.96 11.13
CA SER A 228 -7.84 24.85 9.98
C SER A 228 -7.42 24.05 8.73
N TRP A 229 -7.69 24.60 7.54
CA TRP A 229 -7.22 24.00 6.28
C TRP A 229 -5.70 23.88 6.24
N THR A 230 -4.98 24.87 6.75
CA THR A 230 -3.51 24.85 6.86
C THR A 230 -3.01 23.66 7.67
N MET A 231 -3.64 23.34 8.81
CA MET A 231 -3.29 22.18 9.63
C MET A 231 -3.56 20.86 8.91
N LEU A 232 -4.66 20.76 8.16
CA LEU A 232 -4.97 19.54 7.38
C LEU A 232 -3.90 19.26 6.32
N VAL A 233 -3.45 20.31 5.62
CA VAL A 233 -2.38 20.20 4.63
C VAL A 233 -1.04 19.86 5.32
N ALA A 234 -0.79 20.40 6.52
CA ALA A 234 0.39 20.07 7.32
C ALA A 234 0.43 18.57 7.70
N VAL A 235 -0.65 18.06 8.28
CA VAL A 235 -0.80 16.66 8.69
C VAL A 235 -0.72 15.73 7.48
N ALA A 236 -1.33 16.12 6.36
CA ALA A 236 -1.20 15.40 5.10
C ALA A 236 0.26 15.30 4.63
N THR A 237 1.01 16.40 4.70
CA THR A 237 2.44 16.44 4.34
C THR A 237 3.26 15.53 5.25
N LEU A 238 3.08 15.64 6.56
CA LEU A 238 3.75 14.76 7.54
C LEU A 238 3.43 13.29 7.28
N ARG A 239 2.16 12.96 7.02
CA ARG A 239 1.75 11.61 6.65
C ARG A 239 2.46 11.10 5.40
N MET A 240 2.54 11.91 4.35
CA MET A 240 3.26 11.53 3.14
C MET A 240 4.75 11.32 3.39
N MET A 241 5.39 12.14 4.23
CA MET A 241 6.80 12.00 4.62
C MET A 241 7.05 10.71 5.41
N VAL A 242 6.23 10.43 6.43
CA VAL A 242 6.34 9.22 7.26
C VAL A 242 6.18 7.95 6.43
N HIS A 243 5.30 7.97 5.42
CA HIS A 243 5.14 6.84 4.50
C HIS A 243 6.32 6.62 3.53
N ARG A 244 7.32 7.51 3.52
CA ARG A 244 8.59 7.29 2.80
C ARG A 244 9.65 6.60 3.65
N LEU A 245 9.44 6.48 4.96
CA LEU A 245 10.37 5.79 5.84
C LEU A 245 10.39 4.29 5.49
N PRO A 246 11.52 3.76 4.99
CA PRO A 246 11.61 2.34 4.71
C PRO A 246 11.63 1.57 6.03
N LEU A 247 11.15 0.32 6.01
CA LEU A 247 11.31 -0.66 7.11
C LEU A 247 10.58 -0.35 8.42
N VAL A 248 9.76 0.70 8.47
CA VAL A 248 8.91 0.98 9.64
C VAL A 248 7.55 0.27 9.45
N PRO A 249 7.19 -0.72 10.29
CA PRO A 249 5.84 -1.27 10.33
C PRO A 249 4.88 -0.28 11.02
N ALA A 250 3.58 -0.37 10.73
CA ALA A 250 2.55 0.47 11.36
C ALA A 250 2.86 1.99 11.32
N ARG A 251 3.30 2.48 10.14
CA ARG A 251 3.81 3.86 9.95
C ARG A 251 2.83 4.93 10.43
N ASP A 252 1.54 4.69 10.30
CA ASP A 252 0.50 5.63 10.75
C ASP A 252 0.53 5.88 12.28
N ALA A 253 1.08 4.96 13.09
CA ALA A 253 1.26 5.15 14.53
C ALA A 253 2.30 6.23 14.87
N LEU A 254 3.30 6.45 14.01
CA LEU A 254 4.32 7.50 14.20
C LEU A 254 3.74 8.92 14.02
N LEU A 255 2.57 9.05 13.40
CA LEU A 255 1.99 10.36 13.14
C LEU A 255 1.48 11.04 14.41
N ALA A 256 1.04 10.29 15.41
CA ALA A 256 0.55 10.87 16.67
C ALA A 256 1.64 11.64 17.44
N PRO A 257 2.83 11.06 17.74
CA PRO A 257 3.89 11.80 18.38
C PRO A 257 4.44 12.94 17.51
N LEU A 258 4.47 12.78 16.17
CA LEU A 258 4.92 13.85 15.26
C LEU A 258 3.94 15.03 15.22
N THR A 259 2.64 14.76 15.14
CA THR A 259 1.62 15.83 15.19
C THR A 259 1.61 16.51 16.56
N LEU A 260 1.81 15.78 17.65
CA LEU A 260 1.98 16.38 18.99
C LEU A 260 3.21 17.29 19.05
N ALA A 261 4.38 16.79 18.63
CA ALA A 261 5.64 17.50 18.71
C ALA A 261 5.69 18.74 17.81
N LEU A 262 5.05 18.68 16.64
CA LEU A 262 5.16 19.72 15.61
C LEU A 262 3.97 20.69 15.60
N LEU A 263 2.77 20.23 15.97
CA LEU A 263 1.53 21.02 15.89
C LEU A 263 0.91 21.33 17.26
N GLY A 264 1.50 20.79 18.32
CA GLY A 264 1.12 21.05 19.70
C GLY A 264 -0.14 20.30 20.18
N PRO A 265 -0.31 20.19 21.51
CA PRO A 265 -1.37 19.39 22.13
C PRO A 265 -2.77 19.99 21.94
N ALA A 266 -2.89 21.31 21.79
CA ALA A 266 -4.16 22.03 21.75
C ALA A 266 -5.06 21.66 20.55
N SER A 267 -4.50 21.04 19.52
CA SER A 267 -5.22 20.68 18.30
C SER A 267 -6.08 19.42 18.42
N GLY A 268 -5.86 18.58 19.43
CA GLY A 268 -6.48 17.24 19.51
C GLY A 268 -6.02 16.25 18.44
N LEU A 269 -5.13 16.67 17.51
CA LEU A 269 -4.68 15.87 16.37
C LEU A 269 -3.97 14.59 16.81
N ALA A 270 -3.14 14.65 17.84
CA ALA A 270 -2.42 13.48 18.32
C ALA A 270 -3.38 12.37 18.78
N ALA A 271 -4.39 12.72 19.56
CA ALA A 271 -5.41 11.77 20.01
C ALA A 271 -6.25 11.23 18.84
N ALA A 272 -6.70 12.10 17.94
CA ALA A 272 -7.41 11.70 16.72
C ALA A 272 -6.55 10.76 15.83
N THR A 273 -5.24 11.02 15.76
CA THR A 273 -4.29 10.18 15.02
C THR A 273 -4.14 8.81 15.65
N MET A 274 -4.00 8.72 16.97
CA MET A 274 -3.96 7.43 17.66
C MET A 274 -5.24 6.63 17.43
N LEU A 275 -6.41 7.27 17.53
CA LEU A 275 -7.70 6.63 17.26
C LEU A 275 -7.78 6.09 15.82
N VAL A 276 -7.46 6.92 14.81
CA VAL A 276 -7.48 6.48 13.40
C VAL A 276 -6.46 5.37 13.15
N ALA A 277 -5.27 5.44 13.75
CA ALA A 277 -4.27 4.38 13.66
C ALA A 277 -4.77 3.06 14.29
N ALA A 278 -5.40 3.13 15.47
CA ALA A 278 -5.98 1.97 16.15
C ALA A 278 -7.13 1.35 15.34
N LEU A 279 -8.05 2.17 14.82
CA LEU A 279 -9.13 1.70 13.94
C LEU A 279 -8.58 1.05 12.67
N THR A 280 -7.54 1.65 12.07
CA THR A 280 -6.86 1.12 10.89
C THR A 280 -6.21 -0.22 11.20
N LEU A 281 -5.56 -0.34 12.35
CA LEU A 281 -4.96 -1.59 12.81
C LEU A 281 -6.03 -2.68 13.00
N VAL A 282 -7.10 -2.41 13.75
CA VAL A 282 -8.21 -3.35 13.95
C VAL A 282 -8.81 -3.77 12.59
N THR A 283 -8.95 -2.82 11.66
CA THR A 283 -9.45 -3.11 10.31
C THR A 283 -8.49 -4.03 9.54
N HIS A 284 -7.18 -3.79 9.60
CA HIS A 284 -6.20 -4.70 8.98
C HIS A 284 -6.25 -6.10 9.58
N ILE A 285 -6.45 -6.22 10.90
CA ILE A 285 -6.59 -7.51 11.58
C ILE A 285 -7.85 -8.23 11.11
N ALA A 286 -9.00 -7.54 11.10
CA ALA A 286 -10.27 -8.10 10.65
C ALA A 286 -10.21 -8.53 9.18
N VAL A 287 -9.71 -7.66 8.29
CA VAL A 287 -9.57 -7.94 6.86
C VAL A 287 -8.54 -9.05 6.62
N GLY A 288 -7.43 -9.05 7.34
CA GLY A 288 -6.41 -10.10 7.29
C GLY A 288 -7.00 -11.47 7.65
N ALA A 289 -7.77 -11.54 8.74
CA ALA A 289 -8.46 -12.76 9.17
C ALA A 289 -9.50 -13.23 8.14
N LEU A 290 -10.42 -12.35 7.72
CA LEU A 290 -11.48 -12.66 6.77
C LEU A 290 -10.93 -13.14 5.42
N THR A 291 -9.90 -12.46 4.91
CA THR A 291 -9.28 -12.82 3.62
C THR A 291 -8.38 -14.06 3.71
N SER A 292 -7.81 -14.38 4.87
CA SER A 292 -7.00 -15.59 5.07
C SER A 292 -7.88 -16.82 5.21
N ILE A 293 -8.98 -16.76 5.98
CA ILE A 293 -9.97 -17.85 6.10
C ILE A 293 -10.52 -18.22 4.71
N ALA A 294 -10.85 -17.21 3.88
CA ALA A 294 -11.31 -17.44 2.51
C ALA A 294 -10.30 -18.17 1.61
N SER A 295 -9.00 -18.14 1.95
CA SER A 295 -7.97 -18.88 1.20
C SER A 295 -7.78 -20.33 1.66
N PHE A 296 -8.29 -20.70 2.83
CA PHE A 296 -8.29 -22.08 3.37
C PHE A 296 -9.59 -22.83 3.12
N LEU A 297 -10.67 -22.14 2.73
CA LEU A 297 -11.86 -22.81 2.24
C LEU A 297 -11.50 -23.56 0.95
N PRO A 298 -11.76 -24.88 0.85
CA PRO A 298 -11.55 -25.61 -0.38
C PRO A 298 -12.30 -24.88 -1.48
N SER A 299 -11.59 -24.41 -2.51
CA SER A 299 -12.24 -24.05 -3.77
C SER A 299 -13.00 -25.30 -4.18
N GLY A 300 -14.31 -25.31 -3.94
CA GLY A 300 -15.19 -26.38 -4.39
C GLY A 300 -14.82 -26.60 -5.85
N ARG A 301 -14.45 -27.84 -6.18
CA ARG A 301 -14.21 -28.25 -7.56
C ARG A 301 -15.34 -27.64 -8.37
N ALA A 302 -15.03 -26.63 -9.19
CA ALA A 302 -15.89 -26.25 -10.28
C ALA A 302 -15.80 -27.44 -11.25
N ALA A 303 -16.62 -28.43 -10.97
CA ALA A 303 -17.03 -29.44 -11.91
C ALA A 303 -17.87 -28.75 -12.98
N SER A 304 -17.75 -29.29 -14.20
CA SER A 304 -18.32 -28.91 -15.50
C SER A 304 -17.78 -27.63 -16.13
#